data_AF-A0A1D8FZ93-F1
#
_entry.id   AF-A0A1D8FZ93-F1
#
_cell.length_a   1.000
_cell.length_b   1.000
_cell.length_c   1.000
_cell.angle_alpha   90.00
_cell.angle_beta   90.00
_cell.angle_gamma   90.00
#
_symmetry.space_group_name_H-M   'P 1'
#
loop_
_entity.id
_entity.type
_entity.pdbx_description
1 polymer ?
#
loop_
_entity_poly.entity_id
_entity_poly.type
_entity_poly.pdbx_seq_one_letter_code
_entity_poly.pdbx_strand_id
1 'polypeptide(L)'
;MITAIVLIKTSVDRIPEIAEAIAALDSVSEVFSVTGTYDLVAMVRVPKHENLADIIPGRISKIPGVVATDTHVAFRTYSQHDLEAAFAIGLDA
;
A
#
# COMPACT_ATOMS: atom_id res chain seq x y z
N MET A 1 10.23 4.40 -10.43
CA MET A 1 9.62 4.01 -9.16
C MET A 1 8.30 3.32 -9.47
N ILE A 2 8.07 2.11 -8.97
CA ILE A 2 6.84 1.35 -9.15
C ILE A 2 6.04 1.48 -7.86
N THR A 3 4.74 1.76 -7.99
CA THR A 3 3.79 1.82 -6.88
C THR A 3 2.88 0.60 -6.92
N ALA A 4 2.72 -0.07 -5.79
CA ALA A 4 1.72 -1.11 -5.61
C ALA A 4 0.81 -0.76 -4.42
N ILE A 5 -0.48 -0.96 -4.61
CA ILE A 5 -1.50 -0.84 -3.58
C ILE A 5 -1.79 -2.25 -3.10
N VAL A 6 -1.45 -2.55 -1.85
CA VAL A 6 -1.59 -3.89 -1.27
C VAL A 6 -2.77 -3.86 -0.31
N LEU A 7 -3.83 -4.56 -0.68
CA LEU A 7 -4.98 -4.81 0.18
C LEU A 7 -4.67 -6.02 1.04
N ILE A 8 -4.89 -5.92 2.35
CA ILE A 8 -4.41 -6.93 3.31
C ILE A 8 -5.56 -7.35 4.22
N LYS A 9 -5.80 -8.66 4.25
CA LYS A 9 -6.70 -9.32 5.19
C LYS A 9 -5.89 -9.76 6.39
N THR A 10 -6.37 -9.47 7.59
CA THR A 10 -5.67 -9.80 8.84
C THR A 10 -6.57 -10.51 9.84
N SER A 11 -5.96 -11.10 10.86
CA SER A 11 -6.66 -11.50 12.09
C SER A 11 -7.05 -10.25 12.88
N VAL A 12 -8.34 -10.12 13.16
CA VAL A 12 -8.99 -8.89 13.67
C VAL A 12 -8.42 -8.44 15.02
N ASP A 13 -7.96 -9.37 15.84
CA ASP A 13 -7.38 -9.13 17.17
C ASP A 13 -5.96 -8.53 17.13
N ARG A 14 -5.34 -8.41 15.94
CA ARG A 14 -3.93 -8.00 15.76
C ARG A 14 -3.72 -6.88 14.75
N ILE A 15 -4.81 -6.20 14.35
CA ILE A 15 -4.76 -5.16 13.31
C ILE A 15 -3.70 -4.09 13.62
N PRO A 16 -3.61 -3.52 14.85
CA PRO A 16 -2.62 -2.49 15.16
C PRO A 16 -1.17 -2.99 15.03
N GLU A 17 -0.85 -4.15 15.60
CA GLU A 17 0.51 -4.70 15.59
C GLU A 17 0.96 -5.06 14.17
N ILE A 18 0.04 -5.59 13.36
CA ILE A 18 0.31 -5.89 11.96
C ILE A 18 0.53 -4.61 11.16
N ALA A 19 -0.29 -3.57 11.37
CA ALA A 19 -0.14 -2.29 10.70
C ALA A 19 1.21 -1.63 11.02
N GLU A 20 1.62 -1.62 12.29
CA GLU A 20 2.92 -1.12 12.72
C GLU A 20 4.07 -1.91 12.10
N ALA A 21 3.98 -3.24 12.08
CA ALA A 21 4.99 -4.10 11.47
C ALA A 21 5.14 -3.85 9.95
N ILE A 22 4.03 -3.58 9.26
CA ILE A 22 4.04 -3.24 7.82
C ILE A 22 4.58 -1.81 7.61
N ALA A 23 4.21 -0.86 8.46
CA ALA A 23 4.67 0.52 8.36
C ALA A 23 6.17 0.67 8.65
N ALA A 24 6.77 -0.26 9.40
CA ALA A 24 8.21 -0.31 9.66
C ALA A 24 9.05 -0.84 8.47
N LEU A 25 8.43 -1.21 7.35
CA LEU A 25 9.14 -1.65 6.15
C LEU A 25 9.53 -0.43 5.31
N ASP A 26 10.82 -0.24 5.01
CA ASP A 26 11.32 0.91 4.22
C ASP A 26 10.61 1.11 2.87
N SER A 27 10.12 0.04 2.26
CA SER A 27 9.40 0.08 0.98
C SER A 27 7.92 0.47 1.11
N VAL A 28 7.41 0.68 2.32
CA VAL A 28 6.02 1.06 2.60
C VAL A 28 5.98 2.53 2.96
N SER A 29 5.25 3.34 2.18
CA SER A 29 5.11 4.77 2.46
C SER A 29 3.97 5.08 3.42
N GLU A 30 2.87 4.33 3.34
CA GLU A 30 1.70 4.51 4.20
C GLU A 30 1.00 3.16 4.43
N VAL A 31 0.36 3.03 5.61
CA VAL A 31 -0.57 1.94 5.94
C VAL A 31 -1.83 2.55 6.53
N PHE A 32 -2.98 2.17 5.99
CA PHE A 32 -4.28 2.64 6.44
C PHE A 32 -5.09 1.46 6.98
N SER A 33 -5.77 1.65 8.11
CA SER A 33 -6.90 0.80 8.47
C SER A 33 -8.14 1.27 7.74
N VAL A 34 -8.87 0.34 7.13
CA VAL A 34 -10.01 0.64 6.28
C VAL A 34 -11.21 -0.21 6.68
N THR A 35 -12.41 0.29 6.37
CA THR A 35 -13.62 -0.52 6.41
C THR A 35 -13.81 -1.25 5.08
N GLY A 36 -14.47 -2.41 5.11
CA GLY A 36 -14.79 -3.19 3.91
C GLY A 36 -14.27 -4.62 3.98
N THR A 37 -13.94 -5.20 2.82
CA THR A 37 -13.50 -6.60 2.72
C THR A 37 -12.13 -6.83 3.35
N TYR A 38 -11.26 -5.84 3.28
CA TYR A 38 -9.89 -5.86 3.79
C TYR A 38 -9.77 -5.00 5.04
N ASP A 39 -8.77 -5.31 5.85
CA ASP A 39 -8.60 -4.70 7.17
C ASP A 39 -7.52 -3.59 7.11
N LEU A 40 -6.53 -3.76 6.22
CA LEU A 40 -5.46 -2.79 5.97
C LEU A 40 -5.24 -2.55 4.47
N VAL A 41 -4.76 -1.36 4.13
CA VAL A 41 -4.21 -1.00 2.81
C VAL A 41 -2.82 -0.44 2.98
N ALA A 42 -1.83 -1.01 2.30
CA ALA A 42 -0.45 -0.56 2.32
C ALA A 42 -0.01 -0.03 0.96
N MET A 43 0.65 1.12 0.96
CA MET A 43 1.26 1.72 -0.23
C MET A 43 2.72 1.30 -0.32
N VAL A 44 3.05 0.44 -1.29
CA VAL A 44 4.41 -0.08 -1.49
C VAL A 44 5.07 0.62 -2.67
N ARG A 45 6.29 1.14 -2.47
CA ARG A 45 7.09 1.80 -3.50
C ARG A 45 8.43 1.11 -3.63
N VAL A 46 8.76 0.65 -4.84
CA VAL A 46 10.01 -0.08 -5.12
C VAL A 46 10.66 0.40 -6.41
N PRO A 47 12.00 0.26 -6.55
CA PRO A 47 12.68 0.71 -7.76
C PRO A 47 12.38 -0.17 -8.97
N LYS A 48 12.13 -1.48 -8.77
CA LYS A 48 11.90 -2.46 -9.84
C LYS A 48 10.81 -3.46 -9.47
N HIS A 49 10.23 -4.09 -10.50
CA HIS A 49 9.09 -5.00 -10.34
C HIS A 49 9.47 -6.26 -9.55
N GLU A 50 10.70 -6.77 -9.77
CA GLU A 50 11.26 -7.92 -9.05
C GLU A 50 11.24 -7.75 -7.52
N ASN A 51 11.42 -6.52 -7.02
CA ASN A 51 11.42 -6.26 -5.58
C ASN A 51 10.04 -6.43 -4.92
N LEU A 52 8.94 -6.41 -5.68
CA LEU A 52 7.61 -6.64 -5.11
C LEU A 52 7.49 -8.06 -4.54
N ALA A 53 8.16 -9.04 -5.15
CA ALA A 53 8.19 -10.42 -4.66
C ALA A 53 8.93 -10.53 -3.31
N ASP A 54 9.99 -9.75 -3.11
CA ASP A 54 10.72 -9.76 -1.84
C ASP A 54 9.91 -9.09 -0.73
N ILE A 55 9.14 -8.06 -1.05
CA ILE A 55 8.39 -7.28 -0.06
C ILE A 55 7.05 -7.96 0.28
N ILE A 56 6.24 -8.32 -0.72
CA ILE A 56 4.85 -8.71 -0.48
C ILE A 56 4.75 -10.17 0.02
N PRO A 57 5.10 -11.20 -0.77
CA PRO A 57 5.15 -12.56 -0.24
C PRO A 57 6.37 -12.79 0.67
N GLY A 58 7.48 -12.08 0.45
CA GLY A 58 8.71 -12.27 1.21
C GLY A 58 8.70 -11.69 2.62
N ARG A 59 7.97 -10.58 2.87
CA ARG A 59 7.89 -9.91 4.18
C ARG A 59 6.46 -9.72 4.67
N ILE A 60 5.61 -8.98 3.95
CA ILE A 60 4.24 -8.62 4.40
C ILE A 60 3.43 -9.89 4.73
N SER A 61 3.39 -10.86 3.82
CA SER A 61 2.62 -12.10 3.99
C SER A 61 3.14 -13.01 5.10
N LYS A 62 4.35 -12.74 5.62
CA LYS A 62 4.94 -13.51 6.73
C LYS A 62 4.72 -12.87 8.09
N ILE A 63 4.13 -11.66 8.13
CA ILE A 63 3.79 -11.02 9.39
C ILE A 63 2.70 -11.85 10.08
N PRO A 64 2.88 -12.28 11.33
CA PRO A 64 1.90 -13.09 12.04
C PRO A 64 0.53 -12.41 12.08
N GLY A 65 -0.48 -13.11 11.55
CA GLY A 65 -1.85 -12.62 11.47
C GLY A 65 -2.23 -12.01 10.13
N VAL A 66 -1.31 -11.88 9.17
CA VAL A 66 -1.69 -11.64 7.76
C VAL A 66 -2.28 -12.92 7.18
N VAL A 67 -3.52 -12.84 6.72
CA VAL A 67 -4.29 -13.98 6.20
C VAL A 67 -4.22 -14.04 4.68
N ALA A 68 -4.31 -12.89 4.03
CA ALA A 68 -4.27 -12.79 2.57
C ALA A 68 -3.82 -11.39 2.13
N THR A 69 -3.26 -11.31 0.93
CA THR A 69 -2.92 -10.06 0.27
C THR A 69 -3.46 -10.06 -1.17
N ASP A 70 -3.93 -8.91 -1.61
CA ASP A 70 -4.33 -8.65 -3.00
C ASP A 70 -3.61 -7.40 -3.50
N THR A 71 -2.77 -7.57 -4.52
CA THR A 71 -1.76 -6.58 -4.93
C THR A 71 -2.12 -5.95 -6.27
N HIS A 72 -2.32 -4.64 -6.25
CA HIS A 72 -2.64 -3.83 -7.42
C HIS A 72 -1.43 -2.99 -7.80
N VAL A 73 -0.70 -3.40 -8.84
CA VAL A 73 0.43 -2.63 -9.36
C VAL A 73 -0.11 -1.47 -10.21
N ALA A 74 0.24 -0.24 -9.83
CA ALA A 74 -0.17 0.94 -10.56
C ALA A 74 0.64 1.04 -11.88
N PHE A 75 -0.07 0.93 -13.00
CA PHE A 75 0.50 1.24 -14.32
C PHE A 75 0.76 2.74 -14.50
N ARG A 76 -0.08 3.57 -13.88
CA ARG A 76 0.02 5.03 -13.88
C ARG A 76 -0.54 5.55 -12.57
N THR A 77 0.16 6.50 -11.96
CA THR A 77 -0.29 7.17 -10.73
C THR A 77 -0.78 8.56 -11.11
N TYR A 78 -1.91 8.97 -10.53
CA TYR A 78 -2.46 10.31 -10.60
C TYR A 78 -2.69 10.76 -9.15
N SER A 79 -1.81 11.57 -8.56
CA SER A 79 -1.91 11.99 -7.13
C SER A 79 -2.09 13.50 -7.04
N GLN A 80 -2.75 14.11 -6.05
CA GLN A 80 -2.94 15.58 -5.94
C GLN A 80 -1.69 16.39 -5.56
N HIS A 81 -0.61 15.75 -5.14
CA HIS A 81 0.72 16.37 -5.26
C HIS A 81 1.22 16.41 -6.72
N ASP A 82 0.70 15.53 -7.61
CA ASP A 82 0.76 15.62 -9.08
C ASP A 82 -0.51 16.24 -9.72
N LEU A 83 -1.55 16.55 -8.95
CA LEU A 83 -2.92 16.82 -9.41
C LEU A 83 -3.44 18.15 -8.84
N GLU A 84 -2.70 18.85 -7.97
CA GLU A 84 -2.61 20.33 -7.98
C GLU A 84 -2.03 20.80 -9.33
N ALA A 85 -1.06 20.09 -9.90
CA ALA A 85 -0.57 20.33 -11.25
C ALA A 85 -1.58 19.98 -12.37
N ALA A 86 -2.61 19.18 -12.07
CA ALA A 86 -3.69 18.84 -13.00
C ALA A 86 -5.00 19.62 -12.73
N PHE A 87 -5.26 20.09 -11.51
CA PHE A 87 -6.40 20.93 -11.12
C PHE A 87 -6.13 22.44 -11.26
N ALA A 88 -4.86 22.88 -11.35
CA ALA A 88 -4.53 24.25 -11.78
C ALA A 88 -5.02 24.58 -13.21
N ILE A 89 -5.32 23.56 -14.01
CA ILE A 89 -5.85 23.67 -15.38
C ILE A 89 -7.38 23.89 -15.38
N GLY A 90 -8.02 24.01 -14.21
CA GLY A 90 -9.48 24.11 -14.10
C GLY A 90 -10.03 25.12 -13.07
N LEU A 91 -9.20 25.99 -12.49
CA LEU A 91 -9.63 26.95 -11.46
C LEU A 91 -9.44 28.44 -11.81
N ASP A 92 -9.01 28.77 -13.03
CA ASP A 92 -9.16 30.13 -13.57
C ASP A 92 -10.55 30.27 -14.22
N ALA A 93 -11.58 30.42 -13.39
CA ALA A 93 -12.88 30.99 -13.78
C ALA A 93 -13.58 31.62 -12.56
#